data_AF-A0A225VL93-F1
#
_entry.id   AF-A0A225VL93-F1
#
_cell.length_a   1.000
_cell.length_b   1.000
_cell.length_c   1.000
_cell.angle_alpha   90.00
_cell.angle_beta   90.00
_cell.angle_gamma   90.00
#
_symmetry.space_group_name_H-M   'P 1'
#
loop_
_entity.id
_entity.type
_entity.pdbx_description
1 polymer ?
#
loop_
_entity_poly.entity_id
_entity_poly.type
_entity_poly.pdbx_seq_one_letter_code
_entity_poly.pdbx_strand_id
1 'polypeptide(L)'
;MEAQATQELHSRTLPPVDDSSDVPRYLPQQDGSTPSSLTFSEAFAQLRKTSSYVAPPEKQEEKPQRDAAATVFVNRRQKGNPMLKSVRNVGLEFRDGLIPDYVMGENSCCVLFLSVRYHLLHNTYLEERVQSVKKEDPTRYKIKLVLCFVDVDDNEVALREINRVALLSDFTLVLAWSWLEAARYLETFKAYENKSATIIKEKVEAEFLPKANDVLTSIRSVNKTDVVTLLSTFGTVKGLMNASMEELSLCPGVGAKKVRQLLETFQEPFTKK
;
A
#
# COMPACT_ATOMS: atom_id res chain seq x y z
N MET A 1 -17.77 -55.56 -23.05
CA MET A 1 -16.72 -56.37 -22.40
C MET A 1 -15.92 -55.39 -21.56
N GLU A 2 -16.38 -55.06 -20.34
CA GLU A 2 -16.09 -55.80 -19.09
C GLU A 2 -14.58 -55.85 -18.80
N ALA A 3 -14.03 -55.65 -17.60
CA ALA A 3 -14.45 -55.15 -16.30
C ALA A 3 -13.17 -55.02 -15.44
N GLN A 4 -13.09 -53.99 -14.58
CA GLN A 4 -12.69 -54.00 -13.16
C GLN A 4 -11.35 -54.58 -12.63
N ALA A 5 -10.66 -53.73 -11.82
CA ALA A 5 -10.13 -53.92 -10.44
C ALA A 5 -9.07 -55.04 -10.18
N THR A 6 -8.13 -55.03 -9.22
CA THR A 6 -7.98 -54.39 -7.88
C THR A 6 -6.50 -54.52 -7.42
N GLN A 7 -6.13 -53.77 -6.38
CA GLN A 7 -4.84 -53.68 -5.65
C GLN A 7 -4.32 -55.00 -5.04
N GLU A 8 -3.02 -55.07 -4.68
CA GLU A 8 -2.61 -55.34 -3.28
C GLU A 8 -1.11 -55.12 -2.96
N LEU A 9 -0.89 -54.66 -1.71
CA LEU A 9 0.38 -54.33 -1.06
C LEU A 9 1.23 -55.57 -0.73
N HIS A 10 2.56 -55.43 -0.75
CA HIS A 10 3.46 -56.41 -0.12
C HIS A 10 4.30 -55.76 0.99
N SER A 11 4.15 -56.35 2.17
CA SER A 11 4.81 -56.08 3.45
C SER A 11 6.27 -56.55 3.47
N ARG A 12 7.11 -55.89 4.27
CA ARG A 12 8.44 -56.41 4.67
C ARG A 12 8.50 -56.52 6.19
N THR A 13 8.69 -57.76 6.64
CA THR A 13 8.85 -58.22 8.02
C THR A 13 10.27 -57.94 8.53
N LEU A 14 10.42 -57.51 9.80
CA LEU A 14 11.72 -57.41 10.48
C LEU A 14 11.98 -58.67 11.34
N PRO A 15 13.24 -59.17 11.42
CA PRO A 15 13.63 -60.25 12.32
C PRO A 15 13.99 -59.75 13.74
N PRO A 16 14.13 -60.66 14.73
CA PRO A 16 13.88 -60.38 16.14
C PRO A 16 15.09 -59.80 16.89
N VAL A 17 14.80 -59.09 17.98
CA VAL A 17 15.78 -58.57 18.95
C VAL A 17 16.09 -59.66 19.96
N ASP A 18 17.36 -60.04 20.08
CA ASP A 18 17.86 -60.86 21.19
C ASP A 18 18.77 -60.01 22.09
N ASP A 19 18.56 -60.19 23.38
CA ASP A 19 18.99 -59.34 24.49
C ASP A 19 20.37 -59.79 24.97
N SER A 20 21.39 -58.95 24.81
CA SER A 20 22.61 -59.08 25.60
C SER A 20 23.27 -57.72 25.83
N SER A 21 23.47 -57.46 27.11
CA SER A 21 23.96 -56.26 27.75
C SER A 21 25.37 -55.86 27.31
N ASP A 22 25.52 -54.65 26.76
CA ASP A 22 26.70 -53.82 27.01
C ASP A 22 26.36 -52.34 26.72
N VAL A 23 26.17 -51.56 27.79
CA VAL A 23 25.85 -50.13 27.71
C VAL A 23 27.16 -49.32 27.66
N PRO A 24 27.36 -48.39 26.71
CA PRO A 24 28.55 -47.57 26.65
C PRO A 24 28.73 -46.65 27.87
N ARG A 25 29.97 -46.62 28.36
CA ARG A 25 30.50 -46.08 29.63
C ARG A 25 30.42 -44.55 29.85
N TYR A 26 29.53 -43.83 29.17
CA TYR A 26 29.47 -42.35 29.22
C TYR A 26 28.34 -41.76 30.08
N LEU A 27 27.53 -42.58 30.75
CA LEU A 27 26.53 -42.08 31.70
C LEU A 27 27.08 -42.11 33.13
N PRO A 28 27.00 -41.01 33.89
CA PRO A 28 27.22 -41.08 35.33
C PRO A 28 26.05 -41.84 35.97
N GLN A 29 26.34 -42.93 36.68
CA GLN A 29 25.37 -43.58 37.57
C GLN A 29 25.02 -42.62 38.71
N GLN A 30 23.78 -42.14 38.72
CA GLN A 30 23.20 -41.50 39.90
C GLN A 30 22.14 -42.43 40.48
N ASP A 31 22.43 -42.92 41.67
CA ASP A 31 21.46 -43.52 42.58
C ASP A 31 20.37 -42.51 42.91
N GLY A 32 19.12 -42.95 42.82
CA GLY A 32 18.01 -42.46 43.64
C GLY A 32 17.21 -41.27 43.11
N SER A 33 15.92 -41.52 42.93
CA SER A 33 14.78 -40.59 42.88
C SER A 33 14.63 -39.68 41.63
N THR A 34 13.69 -40.05 40.77
CA THR A 34 12.98 -39.12 39.86
C THR A 34 12.25 -38.04 40.66
N PRO A 35 12.15 -36.81 40.13
CA PRO A 35 10.90 -36.45 39.44
C PRO A 35 11.04 -35.46 38.26
N SER A 36 9.99 -35.47 37.44
CA SER A 36 9.43 -34.38 36.60
C SER A 36 10.24 -33.80 35.44
N SER A 37 9.63 -33.88 34.25
CA SER A 37 9.92 -33.12 33.03
C SER A 37 10.18 -31.64 33.34
N LEU A 38 11.42 -31.18 33.14
CA LEU A 38 11.79 -29.77 33.23
C LEU A 38 10.99 -28.93 32.23
N THR A 39 10.60 -27.72 32.62
CA THR A 39 10.01 -26.77 31.67
C THR A 39 11.07 -26.29 30.68
N PHE A 40 10.65 -25.91 29.47
CA PHE A 40 11.56 -25.45 28.41
C PHE A 40 12.50 -24.31 28.88
N SER A 41 11.98 -23.41 29.71
CA SER A 41 12.73 -22.32 30.36
C SER A 41 13.89 -22.84 31.23
N GLU A 42 13.64 -23.85 32.06
CA GLU A 42 14.61 -24.41 32.99
C GLU A 42 15.68 -25.23 32.25
N ALA A 43 15.27 -26.00 31.23
CA ALA A 43 16.20 -26.72 30.37
C ALA A 43 17.14 -25.77 29.61
N PHE A 44 16.61 -24.66 29.09
CA PHE A 44 17.43 -23.62 28.43
C PHE A 44 18.37 -22.90 29.41
N ALA A 45 17.94 -22.67 30.65
CA ALA A 45 18.78 -22.06 31.68
C ALA A 45 19.94 -22.99 32.10
N GLN A 46 19.72 -24.30 32.12
CA GLN A 46 20.77 -25.28 32.39
C GLN A 46 21.77 -25.38 31.23
N LEU A 47 21.32 -25.33 29.98
CA LEU A 47 22.19 -25.30 28.81
C LEU A 47 23.18 -24.14 28.84
N ARG A 48 22.77 -22.95 29.28
CA ARG A 48 23.65 -21.77 29.44
C ARG A 48 24.78 -21.97 30.45
N LYS A 49 24.66 -22.94 31.37
CA LYS A 49 25.66 -23.23 32.41
C LYS A 49 26.66 -24.32 32.00
N THR A 50 26.46 -24.96 30.85
CA THR A 50 27.39 -25.98 30.34
C THR A 50 28.65 -25.32 29.76
N SER A 51 29.81 -25.96 29.91
CA SER A 51 31.09 -25.43 29.40
C SER A 51 31.15 -25.32 27.88
N SER A 52 30.21 -25.97 27.18
CA SER A 52 30.01 -25.94 25.74
C SER A 52 29.10 -24.79 25.26
N TYR A 53 28.51 -24.01 26.17
CA TYR A 53 27.65 -22.89 25.79
C TYR A 53 28.49 -21.70 25.33
N VAL A 54 28.43 -21.42 24.03
CA VAL A 54 28.86 -20.15 23.46
C VAL A 54 27.60 -19.28 23.32
N ALA A 55 27.57 -18.17 24.04
CA ALA A 55 26.51 -17.19 23.88
C ALA A 55 26.44 -16.76 22.40
N PRO A 56 25.26 -16.81 21.75
CA PRO A 56 25.11 -16.17 20.46
C PRO A 56 25.59 -14.72 20.57
N PRO A 57 26.33 -14.19 19.58
CA PRO A 57 26.67 -12.77 19.60
C PRO A 57 25.37 -12.00 19.80
N GLU A 58 25.36 -11.05 20.75
CA GLU A 58 24.25 -10.13 20.92
C GLU A 58 24.03 -9.45 19.57
N LYS A 59 23.09 -9.98 18.77
CA LYS A 59 22.43 -9.17 17.77
C LYS A 59 21.72 -8.13 18.59
N GLN A 60 22.35 -6.96 18.70
CA GLN A 60 21.64 -5.74 18.98
C GLN A 60 20.41 -5.82 18.08
N GLU A 61 19.23 -5.95 18.68
CA GLU A 61 18.00 -5.68 17.99
C GLU A 61 18.10 -4.20 17.63
N GLU A 62 18.72 -3.90 16.49
CA GLU A 62 18.52 -2.65 15.81
C GLU A 62 17.02 -2.60 15.60
N LYS A 63 16.35 -1.83 16.47
CA LYS A 63 15.03 -1.28 16.17
C LYS A 63 15.13 -0.84 14.71
N PRO A 64 14.16 -1.22 13.84
CA PRO A 64 14.22 -0.84 12.44
C PRO A 64 14.62 0.62 12.41
N GLN A 65 15.76 0.94 11.79
CA GLN A 65 16.24 2.30 11.65
C GLN A 65 15.13 3.03 10.92
N ARG A 66 14.22 3.63 11.70
CA ARG A 66 13.24 4.57 11.18
C ARG A 66 14.11 5.66 10.61
N ASP A 67 14.02 5.91 9.31
CA ASP A 67 14.67 7.06 8.70
C ASP A 67 14.43 8.26 9.63
N ALA A 68 15.47 8.76 10.28
CA ALA A 68 15.33 9.89 11.22
C ALA A 68 14.72 11.12 10.53
N ALA A 69 14.76 11.13 9.18
CA ALA A 69 14.11 12.08 8.29
C ALA A 69 12.57 12.04 8.32
N ALA A 70 11.97 10.92 8.74
CA ALA A 70 10.51 10.74 8.80
C ALA A 70 9.95 11.07 10.19
N THR A 71 10.18 12.30 10.67
CA THR A 71 9.60 12.80 11.93
C THR A 71 8.50 13.83 11.65
N VAL A 72 7.39 13.72 12.38
CA VAL A 72 6.28 14.70 12.44
C VAL A 72 6.36 15.45 13.76
N PHE A 73 6.29 16.77 13.68
CA PHE A 73 6.21 17.62 14.85
C PHE A 73 4.76 17.73 15.31
N VAL A 74 4.52 17.37 16.56
CA VAL A 74 3.18 17.34 17.16
C VAL A 74 3.08 18.43 18.21
N ASN A 75 2.00 19.20 18.16
CA ASN A 75 1.68 20.15 19.20
C ASN A 75 1.36 19.42 20.51
N ARG A 76 1.86 19.90 21.66
CA ARG A 76 1.53 19.30 22.96
C ARG A 76 0.04 19.23 23.26
N ARG A 77 -0.77 20.12 22.67
CA ARG A 77 -2.24 20.08 22.75
C ARG A 77 -2.83 18.74 22.25
N GLN A 78 -2.13 18.06 21.34
CA GLN A 78 -2.54 16.79 20.75
C GLN A 78 -2.01 15.55 21.48
N LYS A 79 -1.27 15.69 22.60
CA LYS A 79 -0.68 14.55 23.33
C LYS A 79 -1.71 13.48 23.75
N GLY A 80 -2.96 13.89 24.00
CA GLY A 80 -4.05 12.98 24.37
C GLY A 80 -4.81 12.35 23.19
N ASN A 81 -4.48 12.71 21.94
CA ASN A 81 -5.25 12.29 20.77
C ASN A 81 -5.03 10.79 20.48
N PRO A 82 -6.09 9.97 20.42
CA PRO A 82 -5.99 8.53 20.13
C PRO A 82 -5.40 8.22 18.76
N MET A 83 -5.46 9.16 17.80
CA MET A 83 -4.82 9.03 16.49
C MET A 83 -3.31 8.75 16.61
N LEU A 84 -2.62 9.36 17.58
CA LEU A 84 -1.18 9.18 17.79
C LEU A 84 -0.78 7.73 18.06
N LYS A 85 -1.66 6.93 18.69
CA LYS A 85 -1.42 5.50 18.95
C LYS A 85 -1.44 4.66 17.68
N SER A 86 -2.10 5.16 16.64
CA SER A 86 -2.25 4.47 15.35
C SER A 86 -1.12 4.78 14.38
N VAL A 87 -0.31 5.81 14.65
CA VAL A 87 0.88 6.16 13.84
C VAL A 87 2.02 5.18 14.17
N ARG A 88 2.52 4.49 13.15
CA ARG A 88 3.57 3.46 13.30
C ARG A 88 4.77 3.71 12.40
N ASN A 89 4.55 4.28 11.22
CA ASN A 89 5.56 4.40 10.17
C ASN A 89 6.42 5.67 10.29
N VAL A 90 6.05 6.59 11.17
CA VAL A 90 6.65 7.93 11.29
C VAL A 90 6.99 8.21 12.76
N GLY A 91 8.11 8.89 13.01
CA GLY A 91 8.51 9.37 14.33
C GLY A 91 7.65 10.56 14.78
N LEU A 92 7.31 10.62 16.06
CA LEU A 92 6.53 11.72 16.64
C LEU A 92 7.41 12.49 17.62
N GLU A 93 7.61 13.78 17.36
CA GLU A 93 8.35 14.69 18.26
C GLU A 93 7.42 15.80 18.74
N PHE A 94 7.29 15.95 20.05
CA PHE A 94 6.45 17.00 20.62
C PHE A 94 7.21 18.31 20.71
N ARG A 95 6.65 19.39 20.15
CA ARG A 95 7.23 20.73 20.21
C ARG A 95 6.26 21.73 20.81
N ASP A 96 6.83 22.68 21.54
CA ASP A 96 6.12 23.83 22.09
C ASP A 96 6.13 24.99 21.10
N GLY A 97 5.13 25.88 21.19
CA GLY A 97 5.03 27.06 20.33
C GLY A 97 4.54 26.78 18.90
N LEU A 98 4.11 25.57 18.57
CA LEU A 98 3.43 25.30 17.29
C LEU A 98 2.01 25.85 17.33
N ILE A 99 1.64 26.66 16.33
CA ILE A 99 0.22 26.96 16.12
C ILE A 99 -0.53 25.77 15.51
N PRO A 100 -0.07 25.12 14.43
CA PRO A 100 -0.76 23.94 13.90
C PRO A 100 -0.77 22.77 14.89
N ASP A 101 -1.64 21.79 14.64
CA ASP A 101 -1.71 20.58 15.47
C ASP A 101 -0.61 19.59 15.10
N TYR A 102 -0.33 19.46 13.81
CA TYR A 102 0.76 18.66 13.26
C TYR A 102 1.51 19.44 12.18
N VAL A 103 2.83 19.33 12.18
CA VAL A 103 3.69 19.93 11.17
C VAL A 103 4.61 18.85 10.60
N MET A 104 4.62 18.75 9.27
CA MET A 104 5.49 17.88 8.51
C MET A 104 6.57 18.71 7.81
N GLY A 105 7.81 18.24 7.92
CA GLY A 105 8.98 18.89 7.35
C GLY A 105 9.29 20.25 7.98
N GLU A 106 10.36 20.90 7.54
CA GLU A 106 10.66 22.29 7.91
C GLU A 106 9.73 23.24 7.14
N ASN A 107 8.46 23.24 7.53
CA ASN A 107 7.40 24.10 7.02
C ASN A 107 6.87 23.73 5.62
N SER A 108 6.95 22.47 5.21
CA SER A 108 6.36 22.03 3.93
C SER A 108 4.84 21.87 4.04
N CYS A 109 4.36 21.25 5.12
CA CYS A 109 2.94 20.96 5.32
C CYS A 109 2.49 21.15 6.78
N CYS A 110 1.35 21.82 6.95
CA CYS A 110 0.68 21.96 8.25
C CYS A 110 -0.69 21.30 8.23
N VAL A 111 -1.06 20.73 9.38
CA VAL A 111 -2.35 20.06 9.59
C VAL A 111 -3.01 20.62 10.84
N LEU A 112 -4.27 21.01 10.69
CA LEU A 112 -5.19 21.25 11.78
C LEU A 112 -6.07 20.01 11.95
N PHE A 113 -6.28 19.59 13.19
CA PHE A 113 -7.12 18.44 13.50
C PHE A 113 -8.43 18.90 14.14
N LEU A 114 -9.53 18.33 13.65
CA LEU A 114 -10.88 18.62 14.10
C LEU A 114 -11.69 17.33 14.12
N SER A 115 -12.58 17.15 15.09
CA SER A 115 -13.64 16.14 14.99
C SER A 115 -14.97 16.82 14.71
N VAL A 116 -15.87 16.14 13.99
CA VAL A 116 -17.21 16.66 13.68
C VAL A 116 -17.97 16.94 14.98
N ARG A 117 -17.93 16.02 15.95
CA ARG A 117 -18.54 16.22 17.28
C ARG A 117 -18.02 17.48 17.97
N TYR A 118 -16.71 17.75 17.86
CA TYR A 118 -16.12 18.95 18.46
C TYR A 118 -16.56 20.22 17.74
N HIS A 119 -16.66 20.20 16.41
CA HIS A 119 -17.17 21.33 15.62
C HIS A 119 -18.61 21.68 15.99
N LEU A 120 -19.46 20.66 16.20
CA LEU A 120 -20.85 20.86 16.63
C LEU A 120 -20.94 21.55 18.00
N LEU A 121 -19.97 21.33 18.89
CA LEU A 121 -19.91 21.99 20.19
C LEU A 121 -19.30 23.40 20.12
N HIS A 122 -18.33 23.59 19.22
CA HIS A 122 -17.55 24.82 19.08
C HIS A 122 -17.37 25.20 17.60
N ASN A 123 -18.39 25.81 17.01
CA ASN A 123 -18.42 26.15 15.58
C ASN A 123 -17.38 27.21 15.16
N THR A 124 -17.02 28.16 16.04
CA THR A 124 -16.01 29.20 15.72
C THR A 124 -14.57 28.70 15.83
N TYR A 125 -14.35 27.53 16.43
CA TYR A 125 -13.02 27.03 16.73
C TYR A 125 -12.15 26.90 15.48
N LEU A 126 -12.69 26.32 14.41
CA LEU A 126 -11.91 26.13 13.18
C LEU A 126 -11.51 27.47 12.55
N GLU A 127 -12.42 28.44 12.51
CA GLU A 127 -12.16 29.77 11.94
C GLU A 127 -11.07 30.50 12.72
N GLU A 128 -11.14 30.50 14.06
CA GLU A 128 -10.13 31.12 14.92
C GLU A 128 -8.75 30.48 14.74
N ARG A 129 -8.70 29.14 14.61
CA ARG A 129 -7.46 28.39 14.42
C ARG A 129 -6.83 28.68 13.07
N VAL A 130 -7.65 28.71 12.01
CA VAL A 130 -7.21 29.06 10.66
C VAL A 130 -6.70 30.50 10.60
N GLN A 131 -7.39 31.45 11.25
CA GLN A 131 -6.91 32.83 11.36
C GLN A 131 -5.60 32.92 12.13
N SER A 132 -5.43 32.12 13.19
CA SER A 132 -4.18 32.09 13.97
C SER A 132 -3.00 31.61 13.11
N VAL A 133 -3.20 30.56 12.30
CA VAL A 133 -2.18 30.08 11.34
C VAL A 133 -1.87 31.16 10.29
N LYS A 134 -2.89 31.85 9.77
CA LYS A 134 -2.72 32.94 8.80
C LYS A 134 -1.98 34.15 9.39
N LYS A 135 -2.22 34.49 10.66
CA LYS A 135 -1.62 35.65 11.35
C LYS A 135 -0.13 35.45 11.62
N GLU A 136 0.27 34.27 12.07
CA GLU A 136 1.69 33.99 12.28
C GLU A 136 2.46 33.77 10.97
N ASP A 137 1.83 33.16 9.95
CA ASP A 137 2.61 32.69 8.81
C ASP A 137 1.82 32.66 7.48
N PRO A 138 1.73 33.79 6.75
CA PRO A 138 0.90 33.88 5.54
C PRO A 138 1.37 32.99 4.39
N THR A 139 2.66 32.67 4.27
CA THR A 139 3.25 32.02 3.06
C THR A 139 4.21 30.86 3.31
N ARG A 140 4.44 30.42 4.55
CA ARG A 140 5.51 29.44 4.83
C ARG A 140 5.13 28.00 4.50
N TYR A 141 3.87 27.60 4.73
CA TYR A 141 3.40 26.24 4.44
C TYR A 141 2.89 26.12 3.01
N LYS A 142 3.52 25.24 2.23
CA LYS A 142 3.10 24.93 0.84
C LYS A 142 1.76 24.20 0.82
N ILE A 143 1.55 23.30 1.78
CA ILE A 143 0.34 22.48 1.89
C ILE A 143 -0.32 22.75 3.23
N LYS A 144 -1.59 23.17 3.20
CA LYS A 144 -2.40 23.48 4.38
C LYS A 144 -3.58 22.52 4.44
N LEU A 145 -3.66 21.71 5.49
CA LEU A 145 -4.65 20.64 5.62
C LEU A 145 -5.53 20.83 6.85
N VAL A 146 -6.81 20.52 6.70
CA VAL A 146 -7.72 20.26 7.81
C VAL A 146 -8.02 18.77 7.79
N LEU A 147 -7.51 18.02 8.76
CA LEU A 147 -7.82 16.61 8.97
C LEU A 147 -9.05 16.52 9.89
N CYS A 148 -10.18 16.19 9.30
CA CYS A 148 -11.46 16.09 10.00
C CYS A 148 -11.81 14.63 10.28
N PHE A 149 -11.97 14.30 11.56
CA PHE A 149 -12.43 13.00 12.02
C PHE A 149 -13.95 12.98 12.10
N VAL A 150 -14.58 12.12 11.29
CA VAL A 150 -16.03 11.96 11.22
C VAL A 150 -16.46 10.93 12.27
N ASP A 151 -17.02 11.42 13.36
CA ASP A 151 -17.38 10.64 14.55
C ASP A 151 -18.87 10.71 14.92
N VAL A 152 -19.68 11.33 14.04
CA VAL A 152 -21.13 11.48 14.19
C VAL A 152 -21.77 11.07 12.86
N ASP A 153 -22.91 10.38 12.94
CA ASP A 153 -23.66 9.92 11.76
C ASP A 153 -24.34 11.10 11.03
N ASP A 154 -24.96 12.02 11.76
CA ASP A 154 -25.49 13.27 11.23
C ASP A 154 -24.38 14.32 11.08
N ASN A 155 -23.62 14.23 9.99
CA ASN A 155 -22.44 15.06 9.73
C ASN A 155 -22.60 16.00 8.54
N GLU A 156 -23.68 15.92 7.75
CA GLU A 156 -23.79 16.65 6.48
C GLU A 156 -23.73 18.17 6.65
N VAL A 157 -24.46 18.70 7.63
CA VAL A 157 -24.52 20.14 7.89
C VAL A 157 -23.18 20.65 8.42
N ALA A 158 -22.59 19.93 9.38
CA ALA A 158 -21.29 20.27 9.95
C ALA A 158 -20.17 20.22 8.90
N LEU A 159 -20.12 19.17 8.08
CA LEU A 159 -19.13 19.03 7.01
C LEU A 159 -19.28 20.12 5.94
N ARG A 160 -20.51 20.53 5.62
CA ARG A 160 -20.75 21.65 4.70
C ARG A 160 -20.16 22.96 5.24
N GLU A 161 -20.33 23.24 6.52
CA GLU A 161 -19.76 24.41 7.17
C GLU A 161 -18.24 24.35 7.25
N ILE A 162 -17.68 23.22 7.71
CA ILE A 162 -16.24 22.98 7.78
C ILE A 162 -15.59 23.13 6.39
N ASN A 163 -16.21 22.57 5.36
CA ASN A 163 -15.72 22.67 3.99
C ASN A 163 -15.75 24.12 3.48
N ARG A 164 -16.80 24.88 3.81
CA ARG A 164 -16.87 26.31 3.48
C ARG A 164 -15.72 27.08 4.12
N VAL A 165 -15.45 26.87 5.40
CA VAL A 165 -14.34 27.54 6.12
C VAL A 165 -12.98 27.14 5.55
N ALA A 166 -12.76 25.85 5.27
CA ALA A 166 -11.52 25.34 4.70
C ALA A 166 -11.28 25.95 3.30
N LEU A 167 -12.29 25.93 2.43
CA LEU A 167 -12.23 26.44 1.07
C LEU A 167 -11.95 27.95 1.02
N LEU A 168 -12.65 28.74 1.84
CA LEU A 168 -12.44 30.19 1.92
C LEU A 168 -11.07 30.58 2.47
N SER A 169 -10.35 29.61 3.07
CA SER A 169 -9.06 29.85 3.70
C SER A 169 -7.87 29.20 3.02
N ASP A 170 -8.06 28.63 1.84
CA ASP A 170 -7.05 27.89 1.08
C ASP A 170 -6.49 26.69 1.85
N PHE A 171 -7.33 26.05 2.67
CA PHE A 171 -7.03 24.75 3.28
C PHE A 171 -7.73 23.64 2.52
N THR A 172 -7.04 22.52 2.36
CA THR A 172 -7.66 21.30 1.81
C THR A 172 -8.22 20.46 2.95
N LEU A 173 -9.52 20.15 2.87
CA LEU A 173 -10.22 19.29 3.82
C LEU A 173 -9.98 17.82 3.48
N VAL A 174 -9.55 17.04 4.47
CA VAL A 174 -9.40 15.57 4.38
C VAL A 174 -10.27 14.95 5.47
N LEU A 175 -11.17 14.05 5.07
CA LEU A 175 -12.06 13.35 5.99
C LEU A 175 -11.47 11.99 6.36
N ALA A 176 -11.64 11.57 7.61
CA ALA A 176 -11.27 10.24 8.07
C ALA A 176 -12.38 9.66 8.95
N TRP A 177 -12.71 8.38 8.75
CA TRP A 177 -13.75 7.65 9.47
C TRP A 177 -13.18 6.70 10.52
N SER A 178 -11.85 6.58 10.59
CA SER A 178 -11.17 5.82 11.64
C SER A 178 -9.86 6.46 12.07
N TRP A 179 -9.42 6.18 13.30
CA TRP A 179 -8.12 6.62 13.82
C TRP A 179 -6.95 6.09 13.00
N LEU A 180 -7.08 4.88 12.49
CA LEU A 180 -6.07 4.24 11.64
C LEU A 180 -5.95 4.95 10.28
N GLU A 181 -7.09 5.32 9.69
CA GLU A 181 -7.14 6.06 8.43
C GLU A 181 -6.55 7.46 8.60
N ALA A 182 -6.93 8.19 9.65
CA ALA A 182 -6.36 9.50 9.97
C ALA A 182 -4.84 9.43 10.15
N ALA A 183 -4.33 8.41 10.85
CA ALA A 183 -2.90 8.18 11.01
C ALA A 183 -2.22 7.87 9.66
N ARG A 184 -2.82 7.00 8.83
CA ARG A 184 -2.29 6.67 7.49
C ARG A 184 -2.22 7.89 6.58
N TYR A 185 -3.18 8.80 6.64
CA TYR A 185 -3.12 10.05 5.87
C TYR A 185 -1.92 10.87 6.30
N LEU A 186 -1.72 11.07 7.61
CA LEU A 186 -0.56 11.79 8.13
C LEU A 186 0.76 11.15 7.70
N GLU A 187 0.87 9.82 7.78
CA GLU A 187 2.05 9.07 7.32
C GLU A 187 2.30 9.24 5.82
N THR A 188 1.23 9.23 5.02
CA THR A 188 1.31 9.40 3.56
C THR A 188 1.75 10.81 3.21
N PHE A 189 1.19 11.85 3.84
CA PHE A 189 1.63 13.22 3.60
C PHE A 189 3.11 13.40 3.93
N LYS A 190 3.59 12.80 5.02
CA LYS A 190 5.01 12.83 5.38
C LYS A 190 5.87 12.09 4.36
N ALA A 191 5.46 10.90 3.92
CA ALA A 191 6.21 10.09 2.95
C ALA A 191 6.27 10.71 1.55
N TYR A 192 5.35 11.61 1.20
CA TYR A 192 5.26 12.25 -0.11
C TYR A 192 5.72 13.72 -0.12
N GLU A 193 6.20 14.28 1.00
CA GLU A 193 6.61 15.69 1.09
C GLU A 193 7.74 16.06 0.10
N ASN A 194 8.66 15.13 -0.16
CA ASN A 194 9.83 15.32 -1.03
C ASN A 194 9.69 14.62 -2.38
N LYS A 195 8.57 13.95 -2.65
CA LYS A 195 8.37 13.20 -3.90
C LYS A 195 7.96 14.14 -5.03
N SER A 196 8.67 14.05 -6.16
CA SER A 196 8.36 14.87 -7.34
C SER A 196 7.03 14.46 -7.99
N ALA A 197 6.35 15.43 -8.61
CA ALA A 197 5.16 15.24 -9.44
C ALA A 197 5.38 14.29 -10.64
N THR A 198 6.62 13.92 -10.95
CA THR A 198 6.95 12.90 -11.96
C THR A 198 6.26 11.56 -11.70
N ILE A 199 5.93 11.23 -10.44
CA ILE A 199 5.20 9.99 -10.11
C ILE A 199 3.78 9.98 -10.69
N ILE A 200 3.16 11.16 -10.84
CA ILE A 200 1.77 11.31 -11.32
C ILE A 200 1.73 11.37 -12.86
N LYS A 201 2.84 11.69 -13.51
CA LYS A 201 2.89 11.77 -14.98
C LYS A 201 2.62 10.39 -15.57
N GLU A 202 1.79 10.37 -16.60
CA GLU A 202 1.56 9.18 -17.41
C GLU A 202 2.91 8.64 -17.90
N LYS A 203 3.19 7.39 -17.56
CA LYS A 203 4.35 6.68 -18.09
C LYS A 203 3.98 6.28 -19.51
N VAL A 204 4.27 7.14 -20.48
CA VAL A 204 4.15 6.79 -21.89
C VAL A 204 5.13 5.65 -22.13
N GLU A 205 4.61 4.44 -22.32
CA GLU A 205 5.43 3.29 -22.69
C GLU A 205 6.15 3.63 -23.99
N ALA A 206 7.48 3.59 -23.99
CA ALA A 206 8.28 4.00 -25.15
C ALA A 206 8.17 3.01 -26.32
N GLU A 207 7.72 1.79 -26.04
CA GLU A 207 7.59 0.72 -27.00
C GLU A 207 6.46 0.96 -28.00
N PHE A 208 6.68 0.52 -29.24
CA PHE A 208 5.74 0.73 -30.34
C PHE A 208 4.45 -0.09 -30.20
N LEU A 209 4.56 -1.35 -29.74
CA LEU A 209 3.44 -2.27 -29.68
C LEU A 209 2.34 -1.84 -28.68
N PRO A 210 2.66 -1.35 -27.47
CA PRO A 210 1.65 -0.79 -26.58
C PRO A 210 0.92 0.42 -27.15
N LYS A 211 1.64 1.35 -27.79
CA LYS A 211 1.04 2.51 -28.46
C LYS A 211 0.10 2.09 -29.60
N ALA A 212 0.53 1.12 -30.40
CA ALA A 212 -0.29 0.62 -31.49
C ALA A 212 -1.53 -0.13 -30.97
N ASN A 213 -1.40 -0.86 -29.86
CA ASN A 213 -2.55 -1.46 -29.17
C ASN A 213 -3.53 -0.38 -28.71
N ASP A 214 -3.06 0.66 -28.02
CA ASP A 214 -3.93 1.73 -27.51
C ASP A 214 -4.70 2.44 -28.65
N VAL A 215 -3.99 2.80 -29.72
CA VAL A 215 -4.58 3.46 -30.90
C VAL A 215 -5.60 2.56 -31.61
N LEU A 216 -5.24 1.31 -31.92
CA LEU A 216 -6.09 0.43 -32.74
C LEU A 216 -7.23 -0.20 -31.92
N THR A 217 -7.06 -0.40 -30.61
CA THR A 217 -8.16 -0.87 -29.74
C THR A 217 -9.15 0.24 -29.36
N SER A 218 -8.88 1.50 -29.70
CA SER A 218 -9.90 2.55 -29.69
C SER A 218 -11.09 2.23 -30.61
N ILE A 219 -10.89 1.37 -31.60
CA ILE A 219 -11.95 0.86 -32.47
C ILE A 219 -12.64 -0.29 -31.75
N ARG A 220 -13.93 -0.12 -31.39
CA ARG A 220 -14.69 -1.06 -30.53
C ARG A 220 -14.63 -2.54 -30.97
N SER A 221 -14.44 -2.83 -32.26
CA SER A 221 -14.38 -4.21 -32.78
C SER A 221 -13.00 -4.85 -32.81
N VAL A 222 -11.94 -4.09 -32.53
CA VAL A 222 -10.55 -4.53 -32.65
C VAL A 222 -10.00 -4.88 -31.28
N ASN A 223 -9.53 -6.11 -31.13
CA ASN A 223 -8.90 -6.59 -29.91
C ASN A 223 -7.36 -6.55 -30.01
N LYS A 224 -6.67 -6.64 -28.86
CA LYS A 224 -5.19 -6.71 -28.81
C LYS A 224 -4.62 -7.82 -29.70
N THR A 225 -5.28 -8.98 -29.77
CA THR A 225 -4.86 -10.08 -30.65
C THR A 225 -4.96 -9.70 -32.12
N ASP A 226 -6.00 -8.95 -32.51
CA ASP A 226 -6.16 -8.48 -33.89
C ASP A 226 -5.07 -7.47 -34.24
N VAL A 227 -4.69 -6.59 -33.31
CA VAL A 227 -3.60 -5.63 -33.50
C VAL A 227 -2.28 -6.32 -33.80
N VAL A 228 -1.94 -7.37 -33.05
CA VAL A 228 -0.72 -8.15 -33.30
C VAL A 228 -0.76 -8.78 -34.70
N THR A 229 -1.89 -9.38 -35.10
CA THR A 229 -2.05 -9.95 -36.44
C THR A 229 -1.93 -8.88 -37.54
N LEU A 230 -2.63 -7.77 -37.40
CA LEU A 230 -2.63 -6.68 -38.38
C LEU A 230 -1.24 -6.05 -38.53
N LEU A 231 -0.54 -5.81 -37.42
CA LEU A 231 0.83 -5.28 -37.47
C LEU A 231 1.83 -6.30 -38.04
N SER A 232 1.61 -7.60 -37.81
CA SER A 232 2.45 -8.66 -38.39
C SER A 232 2.28 -8.77 -39.90
N THR A 233 1.05 -8.55 -40.41
CA THR A 233 0.75 -8.62 -41.85
C THR A 233 1.18 -7.34 -42.59
N PHE A 234 0.85 -6.16 -42.06
CA PHE A 234 1.05 -4.88 -42.76
C PHE A 234 2.33 -4.13 -42.35
N GLY A 235 2.98 -4.54 -41.25
CA GLY A 235 4.24 -3.99 -40.73
C GLY A 235 4.15 -2.59 -40.12
N THR A 236 3.39 -1.68 -40.76
CA THR A 236 3.24 -0.29 -40.35
C THR A 236 1.78 0.10 -40.23
N VAL A 237 1.48 1.02 -39.30
CA VAL A 237 0.12 1.58 -39.16
C VAL A 237 -0.32 2.29 -40.45
N LYS A 238 0.63 2.94 -41.15
CA LYS A 238 0.37 3.54 -42.46
C LYS A 238 -0.04 2.49 -43.51
N GLY A 239 0.62 1.34 -43.52
CA GLY A 239 0.25 0.22 -44.40
C GLY A 239 -1.16 -0.28 -44.08
N LEU A 240 -1.47 -0.45 -42.80
CA LEU A 240 -2.80 -0.86 -42.33
C LEU A 240 -3.91 0.12 -42.74
N MET A 241 -3.68 1.44 -42.61
CA MET A 241 -4.70 2.45 -42.93
C MET A 241 -4.96 2.60 -44.43
N ASN A 242 -4.00 2.23 -45.29
CA ASN A 242 -4.15 2.26 -46.75
C ASN A 242 -4.56 0.91 -47.35
N ALA A 243 -4.71 -0.13 -46.52
CA ALA A 243 -5.04 -1.48 -46.97
C ALA A 243 -6.45 -1.54 -47.58
N SER A 244 -6.62 -2.36 -48.61
CA SER A 244 -7.92 -2.59 -49.24
C SER A 244 -8.81 -3.51 -48.38
N MET A 245 -10.12 -3.51 -48.65
CA MET A 245 -11.05 -4.43 -47.98
C MET A 245 -10.64 -5.91 -48.19
N GLU A 246 -10.08 -6.24 -49.35
CA GLU A 246 -9.65 -7.59 -49.71
C GLU A 246 -8.42 -8.01 -48.89
N GLU A 247 -7.42 -7.13 -48.76
CA GLU A 247 -6.21 -7.38 -47.98
C GLU A 247 -6.51 -7.54 -46.47
N LEU A 248 -7.42 -6.72 -45.94
CA LEU A 248 -7.86 -6.83 -44.55
C LEU A 248 -8.65 -8.13 -44.29
N SER A 249 -9.36 -8.64 -45.29
CA SER A 249 -10.13 -9.89 -45.19
C SER A 249 -9.24 -11.15 -45.21
N LEU A 250 -8.03 -11.05 -45.74
CA LEU A 250 -7.03 -12.14 -45.75
C LEU A 250 -6.37 -12.34 -44.38
N CYS A 251 -6.53 -11.40 -43.45
CA CYS A 251 -5.92 -11.48 -42.12
C CYS A 251 -6.66 -12.50 -41.23
N PRO A 252 -5.93 -13.45 -40.60
CA PRO A 252 -6.55 -14.47 -39.78
C PRO A 252 -7.25 -13.86 -38.54
N GLY A 253 -8.51 -14.22 -38.30
CA GLY A 253 -9.29 -13.73 -37.16
C GLY A 253 -9.95 -12.35 -37.35
N VAL A 254 -9.71 -11.69 -38.49
CA VAL A 254 -10.34 -10.42 -38.86
C VAL A 254 -11.59 -10.67 -39.70
N GLY A 255 -12.73 -10.83 -39.05
CA GLY A 255 -14.00 -11.06 -39.74
C GLY A 255 -14.53 -9.83 -40.48
N ALA A 256 -15.45 -10.02 -41.43
CA ALA A 256 -16.01 -8.95 -42.28
C ALA A 256 -16.58 -7.75 -41.50
N LYS A 257 -17.11 -7.96 -40.30
CA LYS A 257 -17.58 -6.89 -39.41
C LYS A 257 -16.44 -5.98 -38.92
N LYS A 258 -15.29 -6.58 -38.55
CA LYS A 258 -14.09 -5.84 -38.13
C LYS A 258 -13.49 -5.07 -39.30
N VAL A 259 -13.41 -5.73 -40.47
CA VAL A 259 -12.91 -5.10 -41.70
C VAL A 259 -13.73 -3.87 -42.08
N ARG A 260 -15.07 -3.98 -42.08
CA ARG A 260 -15.95 -2.85 -42.38
C ARG A 260 -15.76 -1.69 -41.42
N GLN A 261 -15.72 -1.96 -40.12
CA GLN A 261 -15.53 -0.90 -39.12
C GLN A 261 -14.14 -0.26 -39.17
N LEU A 262 -13.09 -1.04 -39.43
CA LEU A 262 -11.74 -0.50 -39.64
C LEU A 262 -11.72 0.47 -40.82
N LEU A 263 -12.28 0.04 -41.96
CA LEU A 263 -12.27 0.82 -43.19
C LEU A 263 -13.15 2.07 -43.09
N GLU A 264 -14.33 1.94 -42.47
CA GLU A 264 -15.20 3.07 -42.11
C GLU A 264 -14.45 4.06 -41.21
N THR A 265 -13.82 3.59 -40.12
CA THR A 265 -13.09 4.47 -39.20
C THR A 265 -11.92 5.19 -39.87
N PHE A 266 -11.22 4.56 -40.82
CA PHE A 266 -10.07 5.17 -41.50
C PHE A 266 -10.46 6.15 -42.62
N GLN A 267 -11.63 5.96 -43.24
CA GLN A 267 -12.03 6.71 -44.44
C GLN A 267 -13.21 7.66 -44.21
N GLU A 268 -13.88 7.59 -43.05
CA GLU A 268 -14.99 8.47 -42.70
C GLU A 268 -14.52 9.93 -42.62
N PRO A 269 -15.19 10.87 -43.33
CA PRO A 269 -14.85 12.28 -43.23
C PRO A 269 -15.22 12.83 -41.84
N PHE A 270 -14.34 13.65 -41.25
CA PHE A 270 -14.57 14.26 -39.94
C PHE A 270 -15.78 15.22 -39.90
N THR A 271 -16.25 15.69 -41.05
CA THR A 271 -17.42 16.54 -41.17
C THR A 271 -18.52 15.84 -41.98
N LYS A 272 -19.76 15.95 -41.50
CA LYS A 272 -20.94 15.63 -42.29
C LYS A 272 -21.06 16.67 -43.40
N LYS A 273 -21.19 16.22 -44.65
CA LYS A 273 -21.59 17.10 -45.76
C LYS A 273 -23.04 17.54 -45.60
#